data_AF-A0A2U0TS63-F1
#
_entry.id   AF-A0A2U0TS63-F1
#
_cell.length_a   1.000
_cell.length_b   1.000
_cell.length_c   1.000
_cell.angle_alpha   90.00
_cell.angle_beta   90.00
_cell.angle_gamma   90.00
#
_symmetry.space_group_name_H-M   'P 1'
#
loop_
_entity.id
_entity.type
_entity.pdbx_description
1 polymer ?
#
loop_
_entity_poly.entity_id
_entity_poly.type
_entity_poly.pdbx_seq_one_letter_code
_entity_poly.pdbx_strand_id
1 'polypeptide(L)' 'MKKRTGKIKIGYNSDLVLLTKIPLEGIRNTKTIEYLFFDKYVIDKIQISTILEAIEEANNENRNIKIDEYL' A
#
# COMPACT_ATOMS: atom_id res chain seq x y z
N MET A 1 -9.17 -19.02 -13.26
CA MET A 1 -8.50 -19.32 -11.98
C MET A 1 -9.34 -18.74 -10.84
N LYS A 2 -9.64 -19.50 -9.76
CA LYS A 2 -10.35 -18.94 -8.60
C LYS A 2 -9.41 -17.97 -7.86
N LYS A 3 -9.79 -16.69 -7.75
CA LYS A 3 -9.02 -15.69 -6.99
C LYS A 3 -9.18 -15.94 -5.49
N ARG A 4 -8.06 -16.02 -4.76
CA ARG A 4 -7.97 -16.24 -3.30
C ARG A 4 -7.57 -14.94 -2.58
N THR A 5 -8.09 -13.80 -3.03
CA THR A 5 -7.75 -12.45 -2.55
C THR A 5 -9.02 -11.65 -2.19
N GLY A 6 -8.85 -10.52 -1.49
CA GLY A 6 -9.94 -9.57 -1.19
C GLY A 6 -10.91 -9.97 -0.07
N LYS A 7 -10.65 -11.08 0.64
CA LYS A 7 -11.40 -11.51 1.82
C LYS A 7 -10.45 -12.10 2.85
N ILE A 8 -10.68 -11.79 4.12
CA ILE A 8 -9.97 -12.42 5.25
C ILE A 8 -10.65 -13.75 5.55
N LYS A 9 -10.09 -14.85 5.05
CA LYS A 9 -10.65 -16.19 5.21
C LYS A 9 -9.55 -17.26 5.14
N ILE A 10 -9.72 -18.35 5.88
CA ILE A 10 -8.80 -19.51 5.82
C ILE A 10 -8.66 -20.00 4.37
N GLY A 11 -7.42 -20.23 3.95
CA GLY A 11 -7.08 -20.66 2.59
C GLY A 11 -7.00 -19.54 1.55
N TYR A 12 -7.10 -18.27 1.98
CA TYR A 12 -6.86 -17.09 1.14
C TYR A 12 -5.44 -16.54 1.35
N ASN A 13 -4.95 -15.76 0.39
CA ASN A 13 -3.65 -15.09 0.49
C ASN A 13 -3.64 -14.15 1.71
N SER A 14 -2.49 -14.06 2.37
CA SER A 14 -2.19 -13.15 3.47
C SER A 14 -1.95 -11.71 3.01
N ASP A 15 -2.65 -11.25 1.97
CA ASP A 15 -2.57 -9.90 1.44
C ASP A 15 -3.48 -8.98 2.28
N LEU A 16 -2.94 -8.38 3.34
CA LEU A 16 -3.69 -7.65 4.36
C LEU A 16 -3.08 -6.27 4.64
N VAL A 17 -3.91 -5.36 5.12
CA VAL A 17 -3.51 -4.00 5.53
C VAL A 17 -4.06 -3.75 6.94
N LEU A 18 -3.20 -3.34 7.86
CA LEU A 18 -3.61 -2.85 9.18
C LEU A 18 -3.67 -1.32 9.17
N LEU A 19 -4.78 -0.76 9.62
CA LEU A 19 -5.03 0.68 9.66
C LEU A 19 -4.97 1.20 11.10
N THR A 20 -4.47 2.43 11.29
CA THR A 20 -4.51 3.12 12.59
C THR A 20 -5.84 3.80 12.88
N LYS A 21 -6.70 3.98 11.86
CA LYS A 21 -8.04 4.59 12.00
C LYS A 21 -9.13 3.72 11.37
N ILE A 22 -10.37 3.93 11.80
CA ILE A 22 -11.54 3.17 11.36
C ILE A 22 -11.97 3.63 9.94
N PRO A 23 -11.92 2.76 8.92
CA PRO A 23 -12.29 3.14 7.54
C PRO A 23 -13.79 3.41 7.36
N LEU A 24 -14.65 2.86 8.22
CA LEU A 24 -16.09 3.08 8.20
C LEU A 24 -16.50 4.51 8.62
N GLU A 25 -15.67 5.20 9.41
CA GLU A 25 -15.89 6.61 9.78
C GLU A 25 -15.56 7.56 8.62
N GLY A 26 -14.77 7.10 7.65
CA GLY A 26 -14.46 7.89 6.46
C GLY A 26 -13.43 7.20 5.59
N ILE A 27 -13.68 7.18 4.27
CA ILE A 27 -12.83 6.47 3.30
C ILE A 27 -11.37 6.93 3.33
N ARG A 28 -11.10 8.19 3.69
CA ARG A 28 -9.73 8.71 3.84
C ARG A 28 -8.90 7.92 4.87
N ASN A 29 -9.55 7.27 5.85
CA ASN A 29 -8.86 6.49 6.87
C ASN A 29 -8.24 5.21 6.29
N THR A 30 -8.60 4.77 5.08
CA THR A 30 -7.90 3.67 4.39
C THR A 30 -6.45 4.00 4.04
N LYS A 31 -6.07 5.29 4.03
CA LYS A 31 -4.69 5.74 3.85
C LYS A 31 -3.84 5.66 5.13
N THR A 32 -4.43 5.30 6.27
CA THR A 32 -3.75 5.31 7.57
C THR A 32 -3.05 3.98 7.88
N ILE A 33 -2.32 3.46 6.91
CA ILE A 33 -1.69 2.14 6.93
C ILE A 33 -0.55 2.11 7.96
N GLU A 34 -0.62 1.19 8.92
CA GLU A 34 0.45 0.92 9.89
C GLU A 34 1.31 -0.26 9.45
N TYR A 35 0.69 -1.33 8.93
CA TYR A 35 1.39 -2.51 8.44
C TYR A 35 0.76 -3.02 7.14
N LEU A 36 1.61 -3.51 6.26
CA LEU A 36 1.26 -4.28 5.08
C LEU A 36 1.76 -5.72 5.24
N PHE A 37 0.88 -6.67 4.99
CA PHE A 37 1.18 -8.09 4.94
C PHE A 37 0.98 -8.56 3.51
N PHE A 38 1.98 -9.23 2.94
CA PHE A 38 1.84 -9.89 1.65
C PHE A 38 2.82 -11.06 1.58
N ASP A 39 2.34 -12.21 1.07
CA ASP A 39 3.09 -13.46 1.08
C ASP A 39 3.72 -13.75 2.46
N LYS A 40 5.07 -13.76 2.56
CA LYS A 40 5.85 -13.98 3.78
C LYS A 40 6.34 -12.70 4.47
N TYR A 41 6.02 -11.54 3.92
CA TYR A 41 6.56 -10.25 4.36
C TYR A 41 5.57 -9.50 5.24
N VAL A 42 6.13 -8.81 6.23
CA VAL A 42 5.44 -7.82 7.06
C VAL A 42 6.26 -6.55 6.98
N ILE A 43 5.65 -5.47 6.50
CA ILE A 43 6.32 -4.17 6.30
C ILE A 43 5.58 -3.14 7.15
N ASP A 44 6.32 -2.42 7.99
CA ASP A 44 5.75 -1.32 8.80
C ASP A 44 5.67 0.00 8.01
N LYS A 45 4.98 0.99 8.58
CA LYS A 45 4.81 2.30 7.95
C LYS A 45 6.12 3.02 7.61
N ILE A 46 7.20 2.82 8.38
CA ILE A 46 8.48 3.49 8.15
C ILE A 46 9.09 2.91 6.88
N GLN A 47 9.13 1.58 6.79
CA GLN A 47 9.60 0.88 5.61
C GLN A 47 8.73 1.17 4.37
N ILE A 48 7.40 1.28 4.54
CA ILE A 48 6.49 1.69 3.45
C ILE A 48 6.88 3.08 2.93
N SER A 49 7.05 4.07 3.81
CA SER A 49 7.44 5.43 3.41
C SER A 49 8.78 5.43 2.68
N THR A 50 9.79 4.73 3.21
CA THR A 50 11.12 4.63 2.57
C THR A 50 11.04 4.02 1.17
N ILE A 51 10.23 2.97 0.98
CA ILE A 51 10.04 2.36 -0.35
C ILE A 51 9.37 3.34 -1.31
N LEU A 52 8.34 4.07 -0.85
CA LEU A 52 7.62 5.03 -1.69
C LEU A 52 8.49 6.22 -2.08
N GLU A 53 9.30 6.74 -1.16
CA GLU A 53 10.30 7.79 -1.43
C GLU A 53 11.32 7.33 -2.48
N ALA A 54 11.90 6.13 -2.32
CA ALA A 54 12.84 5.60 -3.29
C ALA A 54 12.22 5.39 -4.69
N ILE A 55 10.95 4.97 -4.75
CA ILE A 55 10.20 4.85 -6.01
C ILE A 55 9.96 6.24 -6.62
N GLU A 56 9.60 7.23 -5.81
CA GLU A 56 9.40 8.61 -6.27
C GLU A 56 10.68 9.20 -6.86
N GLU A 57 11.81 9.04 -6.18
CA GLU A 57 13.13 9.47 -6.66
C GLU A 57 13.48 8.80 -8.00
N ALA A 58 13.41 7.47 -8.07
CA ALA A 58 13.69 6.74 -9.31
C ALA A 58 12.76 7.13 -10.47
N ASN A 59 11.49 7.43 -10.16
CA ASN A 59 10.54 7.92 -11.15
C ASN A 59 10.91 9.33 -11.60
N ASN A 60 11.26 10.24 -10.70
CA ASN A 60 11.63 11.61 -11.03
C ASN A 60 12.93 11.67 -11.86
N GLU A 61 13.91 10.83 -11.58
CA GLU A 61 15.16 10.72 -12.36
C GLU A 61 14.93 10.24 -13.80
N ASN A 62 14.00 9.30 -14.00
CA ASN A 62 13.75 8.68 -15.31
C ASN A 62 12.59 9.33 -16.08
N ARG A 63 11.91 10.33 -15.51
CA ARG A 63 10.69 10.89 -16.10
C ARG A 63 11.02 11.73 -17.34
N ASN A 64 10.49 11.29 -18.49
CA ASN A 64 10.58 12.01 -19.76
C ASN A 64 9.32 12.83 -20.11
N ILE A 65 8.23 12.67 -19.35
CA ILE A 65 6.93 13.33 -19.57
C ILE A 65 6.58 14.16 -18.33
N LYS A 66 6.32 15.46 -18.48
CA LYS A 66 5.89 16.32 -17.37
C LYS A 66 4.50 15.91 -16.88
N ILE A 67 4.33 15.86 -15.55
CA ILE A 67 3.06 15.53 -14.89
C ILE A 67 2.68 16.57 -13.84
N ASP A 68 3.22 17.80 -13.94
CA ASP A 68 3.07 18.87 -12.94
C ASP A 68 1.61 19.20 -12.63
N GLU A 69 0.68 18.91 -13.55
CA GLU A 69 -0.77 19.08 -13.36
C GLU A 69 -1.43 18.03 -12.44
N TYR A 70 -0.73 16.95 -12.12
CA TYR A 70 -1.22 15.83 -11.29
C TYR A 70 -0.51 15.68 -9.94
N LEU A 71 0.51 16.51 -9.68
CA LEU A 71 1.22 16.62 -8.40
C LEU A 71 0.49 17.61 -7.49
#